data_AF-A0A7Y5R401-F1
#
_entry.id   AF-A0A7Y5R401-F1
#
_cell.length_a   1.000
_cell.length_b   1.000
_cell.length_c   1.000
_cell.angle_alpha   90.00
_cell.angle_beta   90.00
_cell.angle_gamma   90.00
#
_symmetry.space_group_name_H-M   'P 1'
#
loop_
_entity.id
_entity.type
_entity.pdbx_description
1 polymer ?
#
loop_
_entity_poly.entity_id
_entity_poly.type
_entity_poly.pdbx_seq_one_letter_code
_entity_poly.pdbx_strand_id
1 'polypeptide(L)'
;MTSAPMYSPPVIPSSFLEKTMVETQCFQVDGGKSTLVVGLSGIRVTLSALACRHATGQIPSGDIRLELTELVNKGEMIAAGMSNAAENHLLESAVVFHLQAYAADGSFLFFETPIEVDIPIDESRYNPLAFQLYCAGQSSLQSFTASSALPNWKKAAPGKLSLRRIHGRMYVHGAISSTGWWNCATPVSVKGKQYMISAKCIFPEPVAGAQMTAFLALHRSNTVMRMYEGKHHFSSFNVPLKLPARVLAVGQVGDKLYFSETLLKSSQVFYYLYMQEVDTASLAAFLNKL
;
A
#
# COMPACT_ATOMS: atom_id res chain seq x y z
N MET A 1 -6.78 22.86 -13.54
CA MET A 1 -6.07 21.86 -12.73
C MET A 1 -6.81 20.55 -12.88
N THR A 2 -6.22 19.55 -13.53
CA THR A 2 -6.81 18.22 -13.68
C THR A 2 -6.68 17.48 -12.34
N SER A 3 -7.81 17.28 -11.65
CA SER A 3 -7.85 16.47 -10.43
C SER A 3 -7.35 15.07 -10.76
N ALA A 4 -6.30 14.61 -10.08
CA ALA A 4 -5.89 13.21 -10.18
C ALA A 4 -7.10 12.32 -9.83
N PRO A 5 -7.42 11.30 -10.63
CA PRO A 5 -8.52 10.41 -10.31
C PRO A 5 -8.28 9.82 -8.92
N MET A 6 -9.28 9.95 -8.05
CA MET A 6 -9.27 9.38 -6.71
C MET A 6 -9.16 7.86 -6.87
N TYR A 7 -7.98 7.32 -6.61
CA TYR A 7 -7.75 5.89 -6.73
C TYR A 7 -8.54 5.18 -5.64
N SER A 8 -9.65 4.54 -6.01
CA SER A 8 -10.29 3.56 -5.16
C SER A 8 -9.40 2.31 -5.16
N PRO A 9 -9.01 1.77 -4.00
CA PRO A 9 -8.25 0.53 -3.95
C PRO A 9 -8.99 -0.56 -4.74
N PRO A 10 -8.26 -1.49 -5.35
CA PRO A 10 -8.88 -2.52 -6.18
C PRO A 10 -9.73 -3.42 -5.29
N VAL A 11 -10.88 -3.86 -5.80
CA VAL A 11 -11.76 -4.81 -5.11
C VAL A 11 -11.00 -6.12 -4.95
N ILE A 12 -10.52 -6.37 -3.75
CA ILE A 12 -10.13 -7.70 -3.30
C ILE A 12 -11.38 -8.30 -2.62
N PRO A 13 -11.55 -9.63 -2.54
CA PRO A 13 -12.66 -10.26 -1.84
C PRO A 13 -13.09 -9.55 -0.55
N SER A 14 -14.25 -8.90 -0.65
CA SER A 14 -14.59 -7.70 0.12
C SER A 14 -14.79 -7.98 1.61
N SER A 15 -15.34 -9.13 1.99
CA SER A 15 -15.73 -9.35 3.38
C SER A 15 -14.59 -9.72 4.34
N PHE A 16 -13.47 -10.29 3.85
CA PHE A 16 -12.33 -10.63 4.71
C PHE A 16 -11.41 -9.43 4.95
N LEU A 17 -11.19 -8.62 3.93
CA LEU A 17 -10.22 -7.55 4.02
C LEU A 17 -10.81 -6.36 4.74
N GLU A 18 -12.10 -6.09 4.61
CA GLU A 18 -12.79 -5.14 5.48
C GLU A 18 -12.62 -5.48 6.97
N LYS A 19 -12.57 -6.78 7.34
CA LYS A 19 -12.41 -7.23 8.73
C LYS A 19 -10.96 -7.29 9.22
N THR A 20 -9.99 -7.35 8.31
CA THR A 20 -8.56 -7.46 8.62
C THR A 20 -7.77 -6.21 8.21
N MET A 21 -8.45 -5.21 7.67
CA MET A 21 -7.87 -3.92 7.33
C MET A 21 -7.39 -3.22 8.60
N VAL A 22 -6.25 -2.56 8.46
CA VAL A 22 -5.74 -1.70 9.52
C VAL A 22 -6.76 -0.62 9.80
N GLU A 23 -6.97 -0.35 11.09
CA GLU A 23 -7.93 0.64 11.57
C GLU A 23 -7.60 2.03 11.00
N THR A 24 -8.63 2.69 10.48
CA THR A 24 -8.55 4.11 10.09
C THR A 24 -8.76 4.96 11.33
N GLN A 25 -7.78 5.81 11.61
CA GLN A 25 -7.79 6.74 12.73
C GLN A 25 -8.51 8.02 12.31
N CYS A 26 -9.45 8.49 13.13
CA CYS A 26 -10.24 9.69 12.88
C CYS A 26 -9.85 10.81 13.85
N PHE A 27 -9.47 11.97 13.32
CA PHE A 27 -9.14 13.17 14.08
C PHE A 27 -10.09 14.31 13.71
N GLN A 28 -10.53 15.07 14.71
CA GLN A 28 -11.24 16.34 14.49
C GLN A 28 -10.25 17.49 14.69
N VAL A 29 -10.10 18.34 13.69
CA VAL A 29 -9.14 19.46 13.71
C VAL A 29 -9.81 20.76 13.29
N ASP A 30 -9.47 21.87 13.95
CA ASP A 30 -9.96 23.21 13.57
C ASP A 30 -9.27 23.66 12.28
N GLY A 31 -10.02 23.79 11.19
CA GLY A 31 -9.48 24.17 9.88
C GLY A 31 -8.87 25.58 9.84
N GLY A 32 -9.17 26.43 10.82
CA GLY A 32 -8.60 27.77 10.96
C GLY A 32 -7.27 27.81 11.70
N LYS A 33 -6.79 26.69 12.27
CA LYS A 33 -5.57 26.62 13.07
C LYS A 33 -4.57 25.61 12.52
N SER A 34 -3.28 25.89 12.77
CA SER A 34 -2.25 24.89 12.55
C SER A 34 -2.39 23.78 13.59
N THR A 35 -2.50 22.53 13.12
CA THR A 35 -2.74 21.37 13.97
C THR A 35 -1.78 20.25 13.60
N LEU A 36 -1.15 19.66 14.62
CA LEU A 36 -0.38 18.43 14.49
C LEU A 36 -1.23 17.25 14.94
N VAL A 37 -1.41 16.25 14.07
CA VAL A 37 -1.96 14.94 14.42
C VAL A 37 -0.86 13.89 14.38
N VAL A 38 -0.95 12.89 15.26
CA VAL A 38 0.04 11.81 15.38
C VAL A 38 -0.70 10.48 15.28
N GLY A 39 -0.33 9.70 14.26
CA GLY A 39 -0.87 8.38 14.03
C GLY A 39 -0.33 7.34 15.02
N LEU A 40 -1.03 6.21 15.17
CA LEU A 40 -0.64 5.07 15.99
C LEU A 40 0.76 4.53 15.66
N SER A 41 1.18 4.55 14.39
CA SER A 41 2.53 4.11 14.00
C SER A 41 3.59 5.20 14.23
N GLY A 42 3.14 6.41 14.56
CA GLY A 42 3.97 7.58 14.83
C GLY A 42 4.17 8.50 13.62
N ILE A 43 3.44 8.32 12.50
CA ILE A 43 3.43 9.36 11.46
C ILE A 43 2.87 10.64 12.08
N ARG A 44 3.54 11.75 11.82
CA ARG A 44 3.12 13.08 12.26
C ARG A 44 2.64 13.85 11.04
N VAL A 45 1.42 14.36 11.07
CA VAL A 45 0.85 15.15 9.98
C VAL A 45 0.56 16.55 10.52
N THR A 46 1.22 17.55 9.96
CA THR A 46 1.01 18.95 10.35
C THR A 46 0.16 19.63 9.29
N LEU A 47 -1.10 19.91 9.66
CA LEU A 47 -2.03 20.67 8.84
C LEU A 47 -1.84 22.15 9.15
N SER A 48 -1.43 22.95 8.15
CA SER A 48 -1.43 24.41 8.27
C SER A 48 -2.87 24.95 8.32
N ALA A 49 -3.05 26.14 8.92
CA ALA A 49 -4.33 26.82 8.88
C ALA A 49 -4.79 27.03 7.43
N LEU A 50 -6.07 26.77 7.17
CA LEU A 50 -6.70 26.92 5.85
C LEU A 50 -6.08 26.05 4.74
N ALA A 51 -5.40 24.96 5.09
CA ALA A 51 -4.71 24.09 4.13
C ALA A 51 -5.67 23.25 3.26
N CYS A 52 -6.96 23.21 3.58
CA CYS A 52 -7.97 22.39 2.91
C CYS A 52 -9.02 23.26 2.20
N ARG A 53 -9.53 22.78 1.07
CA ARG A 53 -10.63 23.39 0.30
C ARG A 53 -11.59 22.33 -0.22
N HIS A 54 -12.85 22.72 -0.39
CA HIS A 54 -13.81 21.95 -1.18
C HIS A 54 -13.39 21.91 -2.66
N ALA A 55 -13.96 20.98 -3.43
CA ALA A 55 -13.79 20.93 -4.89
C ALA A 55 -14.16 22.26 -5.60
N THR A 56 -15.06 23.04 -5.00
CA THR A 56 -15.49 24.36 -5.48
C THR A 56 -14.47 25.48 -5.22
N GLY A 57 -13.38 25.20 -4.50
CA GLY A 57 -12.37 26.16 -4.07
C GLY A 57 -12.70 26.90 -2.76
N GLN A 58 -13.87 26.67 -2.18
CA GLN A 58 -14.27 27.28 -0.91
C GLN A 58 -13.51 26.68 0.27
N ILE A 59 -13.22 27.51 1.28
CA ILE A 59 -12.65 27.06 2.56
C ILE A 59 -13.78 26.41 3.38
N PRO A 60 -13.60 25.21 3.94
CA PRO A 60 -14.58 24.62 4.83
C PRO A 60 -14.76 25.50 6.08
N SER A 61 -16.01 25.68 6.50
CA SER A 61 -16.31 26.37 7.75
C SER A 61 -16.19 25.41 8.94
N GLY A 62 -15.29 25.70 9.89
CA GLY A 62 -15.22 24.98 11.17
C GLY A 62 -14.29 23.77 11.15
N ASP A 63 -14.71 22.72 11.86
CA ASP A 63 -13.89 21.53 12.06
C ASP A 63 -13.81 20.66 10.80
N ILE A 64 -12.63 20.08 10.61
CA ILE A 64 -12.29 19.13 9.56
C ILE A 64 -12.07 17.78 10.21
N ARG A 65 -12.66 16.74 9.63
CA ARG A 65 -12.35 15.35 9.98
C ARG A 65 -11.20 14.86 9.11
N LEU A 66 -10.08 14.53 9.73
CA LEU A 66 -8.96 13.84 9.09
C LEU A 66 -9.04 12.34 9.35
N GLU A 67 -8.88 11.55 8.30
CA GLU A 67 -8.81 10.09 8.35
C GLU A 67 -7.42 9.63 7.92
N LEU A 68 -6.75 8.87 8.80
CA LEU A 68 -5.40 8.35 8.59
C LEU A 68 -5.36 6.82 8.75
N THR A 69 -4.95 6.11 7.72
CA THR A 69 -4.65 4.67 7.77
C THR A 69 -3.16 4.47 7.56
N GLU A 70 -2.50 3.62 8.36
CA GLU A 70 -1.05 3.40 8.31
C GLU A 70 -0.77 1.90 8.13
N LEU A 71 -0.03 1.51 7.10
CA LEU A 71 0.40 0.14 6.82
C LEU A 71 1.93 0.10 6.94
N VAL A 72 2.41 -0.49 8.02
CA VAL A 72 3.82 -0.56 8.40
C VAL A 72 4.46 -1.90 8.07
N ASN A 73 3.69 -2.97 7.85
CA ASN A 73 4.23 -4.30 7.55
C ASN A 73 3.63 -4.96 6.30
N LYS A 74 4.25 -6.05 5.85
CA LYS A 74 3.85 -6.80 4.64
C LYS A 74 2.44 -7.37 4.76
N GLY A 75 2.07 -7.88 5.93
CA GLY A 75 0.76 -8.44 6.19
C GLY A 75 -0.36 -7.43 5.98
N GLU A 76 -0.18 -6.23 6.52
CA GLU A 76 -1.10 -5.10 6.37
C GLU A 76 -1.19 -4.63 4.91
N MET A 77 -0.06 -4.58 4.20
CA MET A 77 -0.06 -4.26 2.76
C MET A 77 -0.81 -5.31 1.94
N ILE A 78 -0.63 -6.59 2.23
CA ILE A 78 -1.38 -7.68 1.60
C ILE A 78 -2.88 -7.57 1.93
N ALA A 79 -3.22 -7.32 3.19
CA ALA A 79 -4.61 -7.13 3.64
C ALA A 79 -5.28 -5.91 3.00
N ALA A 80 -4.52 -4.86 2.69
CA ALA A 80 -5.01 -3.69 1.97
C ALA A 80 -4.91 -3.83 0.44
N GLY A 81 -4.35 -4.92 -0.09
CA GLY A 81 -4.11 -5.11 -1.53
C GLY A 81 -3.06 -4.20 -2.14
N MET A 82 -2.24 -3.60 -1.30
CA MET A 82 -1.21 -2.69 -1.72
C MET A 82 -0.01 -3.48 -2.25
N SER A 83 0.54 -2.97 -3.34
CA SER A 83 1.78 -3.45 -3.94
C SER A 83 2.86 -2.40 -3.69
N ASN A 84 4.11 -2.79 -3.50
CA ASN A 84 5.26 -1.89 -3.43
C ASN A 84 5.98 -1.78 -4.79
N ALA A 85 5.27 -2.01 -5.89
CA ALA A 85 5.79 -1.79 -7.24
C ALA A 85 5.69 -0.30 -7.61
N ALA A 86 6.74 0.21 -8.27
CA ALA A 86 6.81 1.52 -8.89
C ALA A 86 7.28 1.36 -10.35
N GLU A 87 6.33 1.08 -11.24
CA GLU A 87 6.57 0.71 -12.64
C GLU A 87 7.49 -0.52 -12.72
N ASN A 88 8.75 -0.31 -13.12
CA ASN A 88 9.75 -1.37 -13.25
C ASN A 88 10.64 -1.54 -11.99
N HIS A 89 10.34 -0.82 -10.92
CA HIS A 89 11.13 -0.85 -9.68
C HIS A 89 10.34 -1.47 -8.54
N LEU A 90 11.07 -2.12 -7.64
CA LEU A 90 10.56 -2.54 -6.35
C LEU A 90 10.91 -1.50 -5.30
N LEU A 91 9.97 -1.27 -4.40
CA LEU A 91 10.15 -0.38 -3.27
C LEU A 91 10.21 -1.20 -1.98
N GLU A 92 11.12 -0.83 -1.09
CA GLU A 92 11.06 -1.24 0.31
C GLU A 92 10.47 -0.10 1.13
N SER A 93 9.26 -0.32 1.63
CA SER A 93 8.49 0.70 2.32
C SER A 93 8.86 0.77 3.79
N ALA A 94 9.10 1.98 4.30
CA ALA A 94 9.03 2.22 5.74
C ALA A 94 7.56 2.22 6.20
N VAL A 95 6.70 2.87 5.42
CA VAL A 95 5.25 2.91 5.66
C VAL A 95 4.52 3.27 4.37
N VAL A 96 3.34 2.67 4.21
CA VAL A 96 2.31 3.10 3.25
C VAL A 96 1.19 3.70 4.08
N PHE A 97 0.70 4.89 3.74
CA PHE A 97 -0.37 5.52 4.50
C PHE A 97 -1.41 6.17 3.59
N HIS A 98 -2.64 6.24 4.08
CA HIS A 98 -3.76 6.90 3.43
C HIS A 98 -4.16 8.10 4.26
N LEU A 99 -4.25 9.28 3.64
CA LEU A 99 -4.73 10.48 4.31
C LEU A 99 -5.90 11.09 3.55
N GLN A 100 -7.03 11.24 4.22
CA GLN A 100 -8.22 11.91 3.70
C GLN A 100 -8.68 13.02 4.64
N ALA A 101 -9.38 13.99 4.07
CA ALA A 101 -9.95 15.11 4.80
C ALA A 101 -11.40 15.31 4.37
N TYR A 102 -12.27 15.54 5.34
CA TYR A 102 -13.70 15.75 5.14
C TYR A 102 -14.17 16.98 5.91
N ALA A 103 -15.10 17.73 5.34
CA ALA A 103 -15.82 18.76 6.08
C ALA A 103 -16.85 18.14 7.04
N ALA A 104 -17.42 18.96 7.92
CA ALA A 104 -18.45 18.54 8.88
C ALA A 104 -19.70 17.94 8.21
N ASP A 105 -20.02 18.34 6.97
CA ASP A 105 -21.13 17.80 6.17
C ASP A 105 -20.80 16.46 5.49
N GLY A 106 -19.58 15.94 5.69
CA GLY A 106 -19.09 14.70 5.08
C GLY A 106 -18.54 14.86 3.66
N SER A 107 -18.52 16.08 3.10
CA SER A 107 -17.94 16.31 1.77
C SER A 107 -16.41 16.19 1.79
N PHE A 108 -15.85 15.66 0.70
CA PHE A 108 -14.40 15.53 0.54
C PHE A 108 -13.71 16.89 0.39
N LEU A 109 -12.55 17.01 1.04
CA LEU A 109 -11.66 18.15 0.95
C LEU A 109 -10.37 17.80 0.21
N PHE A 110 -9.77 18.81 -0.40
CA PHE A 110 -8.51 18.75 -1.13
C PHE A 110 -7.48 19.63 -0.43
N PHE A 111 -6.21 19.27 -0.53
CA PHE A 111 -5.13 20.11 -0.02
C PHE A 111 -4.85 21.26 -0.99
N GLU A 112 -5.02 22.48 -0.51
CA GLU A 112 -4.64 23.70 -1.20
C GLU A 112 -3.13 23.96 -1.04
N THR A 113 -2.63 23.75 0.17
CA THR A 113 -1.22 23.87 0.50
C THR A 113 -0.65 22.51 0.85
N PRO A 114 0.64 22.24 0.54
CA PRO A 114 1.28 21.00 0.96
C PRO A 114 1.18 20.79 2.47
N ILE A 115 0.86 19.56 2.87
CA ILE A 115 0.77 19.12 4.26
C ILE A 115 2.12 18.53 4.65
N GLU A 116 2.72 19.02 5.75
CA GLU A 116 3.98 18.47 6.22
C GLU A 116 3.76 17.11 6.88
N VAL A 117 4.67 16.17 6.61
CA VAL A 117 4.66 14.84 7.20
C VAL A 117 6.04 14.51 7.77
N ASP A 118 6.08 14.02 9.00
CA ASP A 118 7.25 13.35 9.57
C ASP A 118 6.96 11.85 9.67
N ILE A 119 7.71 11.06 8.92
CA ILE A 119 7.51 9.62 8.81
C ILE A 119 8.61 8.90 9.59
N PRO A 120 8.27 8.13 10.63
CA PRO A 120 9.28 7.47 11.43
C PRO A 120 10.00 6.40 10.62
N ILE A 121 11.32 6.31 10.79
CA ILE A 121 12.15 5.31 10.13
C ILE A 121 13.04 4.59 11.14
N ASP A 122 13.33 3.33 10.86
CA ASP A 122 14.30 2.53 11.60
C ASP A 122 15.68 2.67 10.96
N GLU A 123 16.55 3.45 11.61
CA GLU A 123 17.92 3.70 11.12
C GLU A 123 18.84 2.47 11.18
N SER A 124 18.44 1.42 11.92
CA SER A 124 19.18 0.14 11.92
C SER A 124 18.91 -0.69 10.68
N ARG A 125 17.78 -0.45 10.01
CA ARG A 125 17.29 -1.23 8.88
C ARG A 125 17.48 -0.54 7.54
N TYR A 126 17.35 0.77 7.49
CA TYR A 126 17.30 1.54 6.25
C TYR A 126 18.46 2.53 6.15
N ASN A 127 18.84 2.88 4.91
CA ASN A 127 19.60 4.09 4.66
C ASN A 127 18.63 5.28 4.62
N PRO A 128 18.64 6.20 5.62
CA PRO A 128 17.70 7.31 5.69
C PRO A 128 17.74 8.25 4.46
N LEU A 129 18.91 8.35 3.82
CA LEU A 129 19.11 9.25 2.67
C LEU A 129 18.55 8.68 1.35
N ALA A 130 18.16 7.40 1.32
CA ALA A 130 17.62 6.76 0.13
C ALA A 130 16.09 6.89 0.00
N PHE A 131 15.42 7.43 1.03
CA PHE A 131 13.96 7.54 1.04
C PHE A 131 13.44 8.53 0.03
N GLN A 132 12.30 8.18 -0.55
CA GLN A 132 11.52 8.98 -1.48
C GLN A 132 10.04 8.85 -1.10
N LEU A 133 9.25 9.89 -1.42
CA LEU A 133 7.80 9.83 -1.35
C LEU A 133 7.24 9.42 -2.70
N TYR A 134 6.25 8.54 -2.64
CA TYR A 134 5.48 8.10 -3.78
C TYR A 134 4.00 8.31 -3.48
N CYS A 135 3.22 8.66 -4.49
CA CYS A 135 1.76 8.70 -4.43
C CYS A 135 1.18 7.57 -5.28
N ALA A 136 0.00 7.07 -4.89
CA ALA A 136 -0.66 6.03 -5.66
C ALA A 136 -1.11 6.60 -7.01
N GLY A 137 -0.90 5.80 -8.05
CA GLY A 137 -1.41 6.05 -9.39
C GLY A 137 -1.77 4.75 -10.08
N GLN A 138 -2.23 4.87 -11.32
CA GLN A 138 -2.45 3.70 -12.16
C GLN A 138 -1.14 3.28 -12.82
N SER A 139 -0.92 1.97 -12.85
CA SER A 139 0.16 1.35 -13.62
C SER A 139 0.04 1.68 -15.11
N SER A 140 1.17 1.99 -15.76
CA SER A 140 1.24 2.01 -17.23
C SER A 140 1.18 0.60 -17.84
N LEU A 141 1.53 -0.42 -17.04
CA LEU A 141 1.43 -1.83 -17.41
C LEU A 141 0.02 -2.34 -17.14
N GLN A 142 -0.64 -2.82 -18.18
CA GLN A 142 -1.92 -3.51 -18.11
C GLN A 142 -1.73 -5.00 -18.43
N SER A 143 -2.42 -5.86 -17.69
CA SER A 143 -2.58 -7.25 -18.11
C SER A 143 -3.51 -7.30 -19.30
N PHE A 144 -3.20 -8.12 -20.31
CA PHE A 144 -4.05 -8.32 -21.49
C PHE A 144 -5.47 -8.79 -21.15
N THR A 145 -5.66 -9.38 -19.96
CA THR A 145 -6.94 -9.96 -19.53
C THR A 145 -7.58 -9.27 -18.34
N ALA A 146 -6.88 -8.35 -17.66
CA ALA A 146 -7.43 -7.65 -16.51
C ALA A 146 -8.20 -6.40 -16.96
N SER A 147 -9.41 -6.23 -16.44
CA SER A 147 -10.27 -5.07 -16.71
C SER A 147 -9.80 -3.77 -16.03
N SER A 148 -8.83 -3.86 -15.10
CA SER A 148 -8.30 -2.70 -14.37
C SER A 148 -6.78 -2.75 -14.22
N ALA A 149 -6.12 -1.61 -14.44
CA ALA A 149 -4.70 -1.45 -14.13
C ALA A 149 -4.46 -1.66 -12.63
N LEU A 150 -3.39 -2.36 -12.29
CA LEU A 150 -2.98 -2.52 -10.89
C LEU A 150 -2.56 -1.15 -10.30
N PRO A 151 -2.72 -0.96 -8.97
CA PRO A 151 -2.13 0.17 -8.29
C PRO A 151 -0.62 0.15 -8.49
N ASN A 152 -0.07 1.33 -8.75
CA ASN A 152 1.35 1.51 -8.94
C ASN A 152 1.81 2.80 -8.27
N TRP A 153 2.99 2.76 -7.66
CA TRP A 153 3.56 3.93 -7.02
C TRP A 153 4.22 4.83 -8.05
N LYS A 154 3.79 6.10 -8.07
CA LYS A 154 4.45 7.15 -8.84
C LYS A 154 5.28 7.97 -7.90
N LYS A 155 6.54 8.19 -8.26
CA LYS A 155 7.40 9.08 -7.49
C LYS A 155 6.75 10.46 -7.45
N ALA A 156 6.53 10.98 -6.25
CA ALA A 156 5.98 12.31 -6.09
C ALA A 156 6.95 13.34 -6.69
N ALA A 157 6.43 14.50 -7.11
CA ALA A 157 7.25 15.59 -7.59
C ALA A 157 8.41 15.85 -6.61
N PRO A 158 9.61 16.22 -7.09
CA PRO A 158 10.78 16.38 -6.25
C PRO A 158 10.55 17.46 -5.19
N GLY A 159 10.13 17.04 -4.01
CA GLY A 159 10.16 17.82 -2.78
C GLY A 159 11.47 17.59 -2.06
N LYS A 160 11.96 18.59 -1.33
CA LYS A 160 13.13 18.44 -0.47
C LYS A 160 12.75 17.56 0.72
N LEU A 161 13.16 16.30 0.70
CA LEU A 161 13.15 15.46 1.88
C LEU A 161 14.33 15.83 2.78
N SER A 162 14.09 15.80 4.09
CA SER A 162 15.12 16.03 5.10
C SER A 162 14.96 15.02 6.22
N LEU A 163 16.00 14.85 7.02
CA LEU A 163 15.95 14.00 8.19
C LEU A 163 15.76 14.87 9.42
N ARG A 164 14.86 14.46 10.32
CA ARG A 164 14.63 15.11 11.61
C ARG A 164 14.73 14.08 12.72
N ARG A 165 15.29 14.49 13.85
CA ARG A 165 15.30 13.68 15.07
C ARG A 165 14.35 14.32 16.08
N ILE A 166 13.29 13.60 16.45
CA ILE A 166 12.27 14.08 17.38
C ILE A 166 12.19 13.08 18.53
N HIS A 167 12.49 13.54 19.74
CA HIS A 167 12.54 12.70 20.95
C HIS A 167 13.38 11.41 20.76
N GLY A 168 14.54 11.54 20.12
CA GLY A 168 15.46 10.42 19.89
C GLY A 168 15.10 9.49 18.71
N ARG A 169 13.90 9.58 18.15
CA ARG A 169 13.48 8.81 16.95
C ARG A 169 13.80 9.59 15.67
N MET A 170 14.28 8.90 14.64
CA MET A 170 14.57 9.46 13.32
C MET A 170 13.31 9.49 12.46
N TYR A 171 13.12 10.57 11.71
CA TYR A 171 12.02 10.77 10.78
C TYR A 171 12.52 11.25 9.43
N VAL A 172 11.86 10.77 8.36
CA VAL A 172 11.89 11.41 7.05
C VAL A 172 10.83 12.51 7.07
N HIS A 173 11.28 13.75 7.00
CA HIS A 173 10.44 14.93 6.89
C HIS A 173 10.25 15.33 5.44
N GLY A 174 9.00 15.56 5.04
CA GLY A 174 8.63 16.05 3.72
C GLY A 174 7.26 16.69 3.71
N ALA A 175 6.71 16.90 2.51
CA ALA A 175 5.36 17.40 2.34
C ALA A 175 4.62 16.61 1.26
N ILE A 176 3.32 16.44 1.45
CA ILE A 176 2.39 15.81 0.51
C ILE A 176 1.41 16.85 -0.01
N SER A 177 1.08 16.79 -1.30
CA SER A 177 0.27 17.82 -1.97
C SER A 177 -1.15 17.39 -2.29
N SER A 178 -1.55 16.18 -1.89
CA SER A 178 -2.88 15.64 -2.17
C SER A 178 -3.31 14.63 -1.12
N THR A 179 -4.62 14.46 -0.98
CA THR A 179 -5.21 13.33 -0.27
C THR A 179 -4.96 12.02 -1.03
N GLY A 180 -5.19 10.90 -0.36
CA GLY A 180 -5.06 9.55 -0.92
C GLY A 180 -3.87 8.78 -0.35
N TRP A 181 -3.45 7.76 -1.11
CA TRP A 181 -2.42 6.82 -0.69
C TRP A 181 -1.02 7.35 -1.03
N TRP A 182 -0.13 7.25 -0.04
CA TRP A 182 1.26 7.64 -0.08
C TRP A 182 2.15 6.52 0.43
N ASN A 183 3.39 6.49 -0.04
CA ASN A 183 4.38 5.50 0.35
C ASN A 183 5.72 6.19 0.56
N CYS A 184 6.30 6.04 1.75
CA CYS A 184 7.67 6.42 2.03
C CYS A 184 8.55 5.18 1.90
N ALA A 185 9.36 5.15 0.84
CA ALA A 185 10.11 3.96 0.50
C ALA A 185 11.48 4.27 -0.07
N THR A 186 12.33 3.25 -0.07
CA THR A 186 13.59 3.23 -0.79
C THR A 186 13.47 2.31 -2.00
N PRO A 187 14.05 2.65 -3.16
CA PRO A 187 14.16 1.69 -4.25
C PRO A 187 15.01 0.49 -3.85
N VAL A 188 14.48 -0.71 -4.04
CA VAL A 188 15.26 -1.95 -3.86
C VAL A 188 16.28 -2.02 -4.99
N SER A 189 17.57 -2.04 -4.64
CA SER A 189 18.63 -2.21 -5.63
C SER A 189 18.58 -3.62 -6.21
N VAL A 190 18.06 -3.73 -7.43
CA VAL A 190 18.04 -4.99 -8.17
C VAL A 190 19.32 -5.10 -8.97
N LYS A 191 20.22 -5.99 -8.56
CA LYS A 191 21.40 -6.36 -9.36
C LYS A 191 21.16 -7.74 -10.01
N GLY A 192 21.44 -7.84 -11.31
CA GLY A 192 21.41 -9.10 -12.05
C GLY A 192 20.13 -9.34 -12.84
N LYS A 193 19.95 -10.58 -13.31
CA LYS A 193 18.81 -10.98 -14.14
C LYS A 193 17.51 -10.91 -13.35
N GLN A 194 16.46 -10.41 -13.99
CA GLN A 194 15.09 -10.42 -13.49
C GLN A 194 14.26 -11.44 -14.25
N TYR A 195 13.26 -12.03 -13.60
CA TYR A 195 12.43 -13.08 -14.17
C TYR A 195 10.95 -12.75 -14.00
N MET A 196 10.14 -13.36 -14.86
CA MET A 196 8.72 -13.49 -14.63
C MET A 196 8.50 -14.66 -13.69
N ILE A 197 7.73 -14.44 -12.62
CA ILE A 197 7.28 -15.50 -11.72
C ILE A 197 5.78 -15.66 -11.92
N SER A 198 5.34 -16.88 -12.19
CA SER A 198 3.94 -17.22 -12.39
C SER A 198 3.46 -18.19 -11.31
N ALA A 199 2.19 -18.08 -10.93
CA ALA A 199 1.57 -18.90 -9.91
C ALA A 199 0.18 -19.34 -10.36
N LYS A 200 -0.11 -20.64 -10.31
CA LYS A 200 -1.43 -21.20 -10.60
C LYS A 200 -2.06 -21.71 -9.31
N CYS A 201 -3.23 -21.19 -8.99
CA CYS A 201 -4.03 -21.67 -7.87
C CYS A 201 -4.73 -22.98 -8.26
N ILE A 202 -4.62 -24.00 -7.42
CA ILE A 202 -5.29 -25.30 -7.56
C ILE A 202 -6.21 -25.46 -6.35
N PHE A 203 -7.51 -25.63 -6.60
CA PHE A 203 -8.47 -25.95 -5.56
C PHE A 203 -8.69 -27.47 -5.48
N PRO A 204 -9.07 -28.00 -4.30
CA PRO A 204 -9.45 -29.41 -4.15
C PRO A 204 -10.65 -29.79 -5.02
N GLU A 205 -11.58 -28.84 -5.22
CA GLU A 205 -12.78 -29.01 -6.02
C GLU A 205 -12.89 -27.88 -7.07
N PRO A 206 -13.60 -28.08 -8.19
CA PRO A 206 -13.84 -27.01 -9.15
C PRO A 206 -14.65 -25.89 -8.52
N VAL A 207 -14.05 -24.72 -8.40
CA VAL A 207 -14.72 -23.56 -7.81
C VAL A 207 -15.03 -22.51 -8.86
N ALA A 208 -16.30 -22.33 -9.17
CA ALA A 208 -16.77 -21.23 -10.00
C ALA A 208 -16.85 -19.92 -9.19
N GLY A 209 -16.50 -18.79 -9.82
CA GLY A 209 -16.65 -17.47 -9.20
C GLY A 209 -15.66 -17.13 -8.09
N ALA A 210 -14.56 -17.89 -7.96
CA ALA A 210 -13.51 -17.58 -6.99
C ALA A 210 -12.89 -16.19 -7.28
N GLN A 211 -12.98 -15.28 -6.30
CA GLN A 211 -12.24 -14.02 -6.35
C GLN A 211 -10.89 -14.26 -5.70
N MET A 212 -9.80 -14.03 -6.44
CA MET A 212 -8.46 -14.37 -5.98
C MET A 212 -7.51 -13.19 -6.16
N THR A 213 -6.50 -13.14 -5.30
CA THR A 213 -5.34 -12.28 -5.52
C THR A 213 -4.09 -13.00 -5.05
N ALA A 214 -3.02 -12.90 -5.83
CA ALA A 214 -1.72 -13.44 -5.49
C ALA A 214 -0.69 -12.34 -5.27
N PHE A 215 0.27 -12.63 -4.41
CA PHE A 215 1.34 -11.72 -4.02
C PHE A 215 2.68 -12.44 -3.99
N LEU A 216 3.74 -11.66 -4.24
CA LEU A 216 5.12 -12.02 -3.92
C LEU A 216 5.55 -11.19 -2.70
N ALA A 217 5.84 -11.83 -1.58
CA ALA A 217 6.32 -11.18 -0.35
C ALA A 217 7.81 -11.48 -0.13
N LEU A 218 8.65 -10.44 -0.07
CA LEU A 218 10.09 -10.61 0.15
C LEU A 218 10.40 -10.82 1.64
N HIS A 219 11.26 -11.79 1.97
CA HIS A 219 11.51 -12.18 3.37
C HIS A 219 12.24 -11.11 4.19
N ARG A 220 13.26 -10.48 3.60
CA ARG A 220 14.18 -9.58 4.32
C ARG A 220 13.89 -8.11 4.08
N SER A 221 12.83 -7.80 3.34
CA SER A 221 12.44 -6.43 3.04
C SER A 221 10.95 -6.24 3.30
N ASN A 222 10.52 -5.01 3.55
CA ASN A 222 9.11 -4.66 3.68
C ASN A 222 8.56 -4.38 2.27
N THR A 223 8.55 -5.42 1.45
CA THR A 223 8.18 -5.35 0.04
C THR A 223 7.24 -6.50 -0.29
N VAL A 224 6.09 -6.14 -0.83
CA VAL A 224 5.06 -7.01 -1.38
C VAL A 224 4.85 -6.58 -2.83
N MET A 225 4.72 -7.53 -3.75
CA MET A 225 4.26 -7.26 -5.11
C MET A 225 2.94 -7.96 -5.33
N ARG A 226 1.92 -7.22 -5.75
CA ARG A 226 0.72 -7.86 -6.28
C ARG A 226 1.02 -8.46 -7.65
N MET A 227 0.59 -9.69 -7.87
CA MET A 227 0.73 -10.38 -9.15
C MET A 227 -0.45 -10.01 -10.06
N TYR A 228 -0.17 -9.84 -11.35
CA TYR A 228 -1.16 -9.60 -12.39
C TYR A 228 -1.98 -10.85 -12.66
N GLU A 229 -3.30 -10.72 -12.68
CA GLU A 229 -4.20 -11.81 -13.03
C GLU A 229 -4.17 -12.08 -14.54
N GLY A 230 -3.99 -13.35 -14.89
CA GLY A 230 -4.14 -13.91 -16.22
C GLY A 230 -5.27 -14.93 -16.26
N LYS A 231 -5.58 -15.48 -17.45
CA LYS A 231 -6.71 -16.41 -17.65
C LYS A 231 -6.71 -17.63 -16.70
N HIS A 232 -5.54 -18.15 -16.35
CA HIS A 232 -5.41 -19.40 -15.56
C HIS A 232 -4.28 -19.36 -14.52
N HIS A 233 -3.65 -18.20 -14.33
CA HIS A 233 -2.51 -18.03 -13.43
C HIS A 233 -2.32 -16.55 -13.13
N PHE A 234 -1.53 -16.27 -12.10
CA PHE A 234 -1.04 -14.94 -11.75
C PHE A 234 0.41 -14.81 -12.18
N SER A 235 0.84 -13.63 -12.60
CA SER A 235 2.23 -13.37 -13.00
C SER A 235 2.75 -12.07 -12.41
N SER A 236 4.00 -12.08 -11.99
CA SER A 236 4.76 -10.89 -11.59
C SER A 236 5.98 -10.77 -12.48
N PHE A 237 6.25 -9.55 -12.93
CA PHE A 237 7.38 -9.24 -13.81
C PHE A 237 8.51 -8.59 -13.01
N ASN A 238 9.72 -8.60 -13.58
CA ASN A 238 10.88 -7.91 -13.02
C ASN A 238 11.29 -8.40 -11.61
N VAL A 239 10.98 -9.65 -11.27
CA VAL A 239 11.33 -10.23 -9.97
C VAL A 239 12.84 -10.51 -9.91
N PRO A 240 13.59 -9.95 -8.94
CA PRO A 240 15.02 -10.17 -8.84
C PRO A 240 15.40 -11.62 -8.56
N LEU A 241 16.39 -12.15 -9.29
CA LEU A 241 16.94 -13.47 -9.00
C LEU A 241 17.62 -13.48 -7.63
N LYS A 242 17.47 -14.60 -6.90
CA LYS A 242 18.10 -14.90 -5.60
C LYS A 242 17.56 -14.10 -4.40
N LEU A 243 16.54 -13.27 -4.56
CA LEU A 243 15.88 -12.70 -3.39
C LEU A 243 14.93 -13.74 -2.76
N PRO A 244 15.11 -14.10 -1.47
CA PRO A 244 14.21 -15.01 -0.79
C PRO A 244 12.83 -14.35 -0.70
N ALA A 245 11.83 -15.00 -1.28
CA ALA A 245 10.46 -14.52 -1.33
C ALA A 245 9.47 -15.68 -1.14
N ARG A 246 8.26 -15.34 -0.71
CA ARG A 246 7.08 -16.21 -0.70
C ARG A 246 6.18 -15.81 -1.85
N VAL A 247 5.67 -16.80 -2.56
CA VAL A 247 4.52 -16.64 -3.44
C VAL A 247 3.31 -17.08 -2.61
N LEU A 248 2.31 -16.23 -2.48
CA LEU A 248 1.10 -16.54 -1.73
C LEU A 248 -0.14 -16.11 -2.50
N ALA A 249 -1.27 -16.78 -2.25
CA ALA A 249 -2.56 -16.41 -2.79
C ALA A 249 -3.62 -16.46 -1.71
N VAL A 250 -4.52 -15.48 -1.76
CA VAL A 250 -5.74 -15.42 -0.96
C VAL A 250 -6.91 -15.44 -1.94
N GLY A 251 -7.91 -16.25 -1.63
CA GLY A 251 -9.13 -16.32 -2.43
C GLY A 251 -10.39 -16.40 -1.56
N GLN A 252 -11.51 -15.98 -2.12
CA GLN A 252 -12.83 -16.13 -1.52
C GLN A 252 -13.78 -16.81 -2.50
N VAL A 253 -14.60 -17.70 -1.95
CA VAL A 253 -15.60 -18.48 -2.66
C VAL A 253 -16.86 -18.53 -1.82
N GLY A 254 -17.90 -17.79 -2.23
CA GLY A 254 -19.03 -17.55 -1.34
C GLY A 254 -18.52 -16.94 -0.02
N ASP A 255 -18.80 -17.59 1.10
CA ASP A 255 -18.37 -17.14 2.44
C ASP A 255 -17.06 -17.78 2.92
N LYS A 256 -16.45 -18.65 2.12
CA LYS A 256 -15.23 -19.38 2.49
C LYS A 256 -13.99 -18.67 2.00
N LEU A 257 -12.97 -18.61 2.85
CA LEU A 257 -11.66 -18.09 2.53
C LEU A 257 -10.70 -19.23 2.25
N TYR A 258 -9.80 -18.99 1.29
CA TYR A 258 -8.79 -19.92 0.88
C TYR A 258 -7.43 -19.23 0.87
N PHE A 259 -6.41 -19.97 1.31
CA PHE A 259 -5.05 -19.51 1.35
C PHE A 259 -4.07 -20.60 0.89
N SER A 260 -2.98 -20.18 0.27
CA SER A 260 -1.83 -21.03 -0.01
C SER A 260 -0.58 -20.19 -0.12
N GLU A 261 0.55 -20.78 0.24
CA GLU A 261 1.86 -20.18 0.03
C GLU A 261 2.91 -21.21 -0.38
N THR A 262 3.99 -20.71 -0.97
CA THR A 262 5.21 -21.47 -1.21
C THR A 262 6.43 -20.55 -1.20
N LEU A 263 7.58 -21.10 -0.82
CA LEU A 263 8.86 -20.40 -0.94
C LEU A 263 9.35 -20.41 -2.39
N LEU A 264 9.87 -19.28 -2.84
CA LEU A 264 10.52 -19.15 -4.14
C LEU A 264 11.86 -19.90 -4.11
N LYS A 265 12.03 -20.85 -5.03
CA LYS A 265 13.26 -21.60 -5.24
C LYS A 265 13.98 -21.05 -6.47
N SER A 266 15.30 -20.90 -6.39
CA SER A 266 16.13 -20.18 -7.37
C SER A 266 16.08 -20.70 -8.82
N SER A 267 15.57 -21.91 -9.05
CA SER A 267 15.44 -22.52 -10.39
C SER A 267 14.01 -22.53 -10.95
N GLN A 268 12.99 -22.15 -10.15
CA GLN A 268 11.58 -22.26 -10.53
C GLN A 268 10.99 -20.87 -10.81
N VAL A 269 10.35 -20.75 -11.97
CA VAL A 269 9.62 -19.54 -12.40
C VAL A 269 8.10 -19.75 -12.43
N PHE A 270 7.64 -20.98 -12.21
CA PHE A 270 6.22 -21.34 -12.18
C PHE A 270 5.90 -22.15 -10.93
N TYR A 271 4.86 -21.75 -10.21
CA TYR A 271 4.47 -22.33 -8.92
C TYR A 271 3.01 -22.78 -8.94
N TYR A 272 2.74 -23.90 -8.28
CA TYR A 272 1.39 -24.35 -7.99
C TYR A 272 1.06 -24.03 -6.54
N LEU A 273 -0.03 -23.30 -6.33
CA LEU A 273 -0.55 -22.93 -5.03
C LEU A 273 -1.78 -23.78 -4.74
N TYR A 274 -1.62 -24.81 -3.90
CA TYR A 274 -2.73 -25.67 -3.50
C TYR A 274 -3.54 -24.95 -2.42
N MET A 275 -4.68 -24.42 -2.82
CA MET A 275 -5.56 -23.59 -2.00
C MET A 275 -6.24 -24.43 -0.93
N GLN A 276 -6.11 -24.01 0.33
CA GLN A 276 -6.75 -24.65 1.48
C GLN A 276 -7.73 -23.68 2.13
N GLU A 277 -8.89 -24.19 2.55
CA GLU A 277 -9.83 -23.39 3.34
C GLU A 277 -9.16 -22.93 4.64
N VAL A 278 -9.34 -21.67 4.99
CA VAL A 278 -8.73 -21.05 6.18
C VAL A 278 -9.75 -20.14 6.86
N ASP A 279 -9.72 -20.06 8.18
CA ASP A 279 -10.49 -19.08 8.92
C ASP A 279 -9.79 -17.70 8.94
N THR A 280 -10.55 -16.65 9.22
CA THR A 280 -10.06 -15.26 9.26
C THR A 280 -8.94 -15.06 10.27
N ALA A 281 -9.01 -15.69 11.46
CA ALA A 281 -8.04 -15.50 12.53
C ALA A 281 -6.70 -16.17 12.19
N SER A 282 -6.74 -17.37 11.62
CA SER A 282 -5.57 -18.10 11.14
C SER A 282 -4.84 -17.34 10.04
N LEU A 283 -5.58 -16.78 9.07
CA LEU A 283 -4.99 -15.98 8.01
C LEU A 283 -4.38 -14.67 8.54
N ALA A 284 -5.08 -13.95 9.42
CA ALA A 284 -4.54 -12.74 10.06
C ALA A 284 -3.28 -13.03 10.88
N ALA A 285 -3.28 -14.12 11.66
CA ALA A 285 -2.12 -14.55 12.44
C ALA A 285 -0.92 -14.93 11.56
N PHE A 286 -1.17 -15.47 10.37
CA PHE A 286 -0.12 -15.72 9.38
C PHE A 286 0.44 -14.40 8.81
N LEU A 287 -0.43 -13.49 8.37
CA LEU A 287 -0.01 -12.21 7.77
C LEU A 287 0.81 -11.36 8.74
N ASN A 288 0.48 -11.36 10.02
CA ASN A 288 1.23 -10.66 11.07
C ASN A 288 2.65 -11.21 11.29
N LYS A 289 2.97 -12.41 10.79
CA LYS A 289 4.30 -13.04 10.94
C LYS A 289 5.21 -12.84 9.72
N LEU A 290 4.70 -12.23 8.64
CA LEU A 290 5.44 -12.04 7.39
C LEU A 290 6.55 -11.00 7.47
#